data_AF-A0A2G2Z3Q4-F1
#
_entry.id   AF-A0A2G2Z3Q4-F1
#
_cell.length_a   1.000
_cell.length_b   1.000
_cell.length_c   1.000
_cell.angle_alpha   90.00
_cell.angle_beta   90.00
_cell.angle_gamma   90.00
#
_symmetry.space_group_name_H-M   'P 1'
#
loop_
_entity.id
_entity.type
_entity.pdbx_description
1 polymer ?
#
loop_
_entity_poly.entity_id
_entity_poly.type
_entity_poly.pdbx_seq_one_letter_code
_entity_poly.pdbx_strand_id
1 'polypeptide(L)'
;MEGNSGGDGGRNDVELLCKTLQAGHKLFYFDLKENPRRRYLKISKKTSATRSTIIVPFNDISWFLDLFNYYVNSDDQDVFSKELQLDIKVFYFDVGENRRGAFISL
;
A
#
# COMPACT_ATOMS: atom_id res chain seq x y z
N MET A 1 17.39 25.20 -5.17
CA MET A 1 16.50 24.76 -6.27
C MET A 1 16.51 23.26 -6.29
N GLU A 2 15.38 22.63 -5.96
CA GLU A 2 14.84 21.39 -6.53
C GLU A 2 13.61 21.02 -5.69
N GLY A 3 12.44 21.38 -6.21
CA GLY A 3 11.17 20.86 -5.71
C GLY A 3 10.81 19.59 -6.43
N ASN A 4 10.01 18.74 -5.80
CA ASN A 4 8.93 18.01 -6.48
C ASN A 4 7.96 17.42 -5.44
N SER A 5 7.11 18.28 -4.88
CA SER A 5 5.91 17.87 -4.14
C SER A 5 4.86 17.40 -5.14
N GLY A 6 5.07 16.22 -5.72
CA GLY A 6 4.06 15.53 -6.51
C GLY A 6 2.96 15.05 -5.59
N GLY A 7 1.83 15.76 -5.58
CA GLY A 7 0.68 15.40 -4.76
C GLY A 7 -0.46 16.40 -4.87
N ASP A 8 -0.95 16.62 -6.09
CA ASP A 8 -2.32 17.07 -6.31
C ASP A 8 -3.27 16.09 -5.60
N GLY A 9 -3.94 16.57 -4.57
CA GLY A 9 -4.70 15.76 -3.63
C GLY A 9 -5.38 16.65 -2.60
N GLY A 10 -6.47 17.30 -3.04
CA GLY A 10 -7.53 17.86 -2.20
C GLY A 10 -7.09 18.88 -1.14
N ARG A 11 -7.40 20.16 -1.35
CA ARG A 11 -7.25 21.27 -0.38
C ARG A 11 -7.81 21.02 1.04
N ASN A 12 -8.46 19.88 1.31
CA ASN A 12 -9.18 19.56 2.54
C ASN A 12 -8.73 18.25 3.22
N ASP A 13 -7.71 17.55 2.70
CA ASP A 13 -7.23 16.32 3.32
C ASP A 13 -6.24 16.66 4.45
N VAL A 14 -6.60 16.36 5.69
CA VAL A 14 -5.73 16.50 6.87
C VAL A 14 -4.88 15.24 7.01
N GLU A 15 -3.56 15.41 7.13
CA GLU A 15 -2.66 14.31 7.45
C GLU A 15 -2.65 14.07 8.96
N LEU A 16 -3.04 12.87 9.37
CA LEU A 16 -3.10 12.46 10.78
C LEU A 16 -1.81 11.78 11.22
N LEU A 17 -1.22 10.97 10.34
CA LEU A 17 0.02 10.24 10.59
C LEU A 17 0.75 10.00 9.27
N CYS A 18 2.08 10.09 9.30
CA CYS A 18 2.94 9.66 8.21
C CYS A 18 4.02 8.73 8.76
N LYS A 19 4.24 7.61 8.08
CA LYS A 19 5.37 6.70 8.30
C LYS A 19 6.07 6.42 6.99
N THR A 20 7.39 6.31 7.04
CA THR A 20 8.21 5.94 5.88
C THR A 20 8.99 4.66 6.21
N LEU A 21 9.01 3.74 5.26
CA LEU A 21 9.84 2.53 5.30
C LEU A 21 10.79 2.54 4.10
N GLN A 22 12.08 2.43 4.37
CA GLN A 22 13.09 2.18 3.34
C GLN A 22 13.41 0.70 3.28
N ALA A 23 13.21 0.09 2.11
CA ALA A 23 13.54 -1.31 1.85
C ALA A 23 14.41 -1.40 0.58
N GLY A 24 15.73 -1.47 0.80
CA GLY A 24 16.72 -1.36 -0.28
C GLY A 24 16.63 -0.02 -1.02
N HIS A 25 16.42 -0.07 -2.34
CA HIS A 25 16.27 1.11 -3.20
C HIS A 25 14.82 1.63 -3.33
N LYS A 26 13.90 1.07 -2.55
CA LYS A 26 12.47 1.44 -2.56
C LYS A 26 12.13 2.18 -1.27
N LEU A 27 11.35 3.25 -1.40
CA LEU A 27 10.75 3.99 -0.30
C LEU A 27 9.24 3.78 -0.31
N PHE A 28 8.69 3.38 0.82
CA PHE A 28 7.25 3.24 1.03
C PHE A 28 6.78 4.32 1.99
N TYR A 29 5.75 5.06 1.60
CA TYR A 29 5.08 6.06 2.43
C TYR A 29 3.69 5.54 2.81
N PHE A 30 3.36 5.66 4.08
CA PHE A 30 2.08 5.27 4.67
C PHE A 30 1.48 6.50 5.34
N ASP A 31 0.59 7.18 4.63
CA ASP A 31 -0.01 8.43 5.08
C ASP A 31 -1.48 8.17 5.48
N LEU A 32 -1.77 8.20 6.77
CA LEU A 32 -3.15 8.17 7.26
C LEU A 32 -3.72 9.58 7.17
N LYS A 33 -4.75 9.76 6.35
CA LYS A 33 -5.37 11.04 6.08
C LYS A 33 -6.86 11.00 6.34
N GLU A 34 -7.44 12.16 6.60
CA GLU A 34 -8.87 12.34 6.79
C GLU A 34 -9.34 13.60 6.10
N ASN A 35 -10.49 13.49 5.43
CA ASN A 35 -11.21 14.63 4.90
C ASN A 35 -12.65 14.59 5.38
N PRO A 36 -13.46 15.64 5.15
CA PRO A 36 -14.81 15.71 5.69
C PRO A 36 -15.74 14.54 5.29
N ARG A 37 -15.36 13.73 4.29
CA ARG A 37 -16.15 12.55 3.86
C ARG A 37 -15.62 11.24 4.43
N ARG A 38 -14.30 11.07 4.56
CA ARG A 38 -13.71 9.78 4.94
C ARG A 38 -12.28 9.90 5.49
N ARG A 39 -11.92 8.92 6.32
CA ARG A 39 -10.54 8.59 6.68
C ARG A 39 -10.02 7.45 5.80
N TYR A 40 -8.76 7.53 5.38
CA TYR A 40 -8.13 6.54 4.51
C TYR A 40 -6.61 6.51 4.68
N LEU A 41 -6.01 5.38 4.34
CA LEU A 41 -4.56 5.21 4.27
C LEU A 41 -4.12 5.32 2.81
N LYS A 42 -3.21 6.24 2.52
CA LYS A 42 -2.52 6.34 1.23
C LYS A 42 -1.19 5.62 1.33
N ILE A 43 -1.01 4.58 0.51
CA ILE A 43 0.24 3.81 0.46
C ILE A 43 0.92 4.11 -0.86
N SER A 44 2.09 4.75 -0.81
CA SER A 44 2.91 5.06 -2.00
C SER A 44 4.21 4.28 -1.99
N LYS A 45 4.53 3.57 -3.07
CA LYS A 45 5.86 3.02 -3.34
C LYS A 45 6.58 3.96 -4.31
N LYS A 46 7.76 4.46 -3.91
CA LYS A 46 8.66 5.28 -4.74
C LYS A 46 9.96 4.52 -4.99
N THR A 47 10.36 4.49 -6.26
CA THR A 47 11.69 4.06 -6.72
C THR A 47 12.42 5.27 -7.30
N SER A 48 13.65 5.10 -7.80
CA SER A 48 14.34 6.15 -8.55
C SER A 48 13.60 6.56 -9.83
N ALA A 49 12.86 5.65 -10.44
CA ALA A 49 12.22 5.86 -11.73
C ALA A 49 10.71 6.14 -11.65
N THR A 50 10.01 5.53 -10.69
CA THR A 50 8.54 5.50 -10.67
C THR A 50 7.96 5.68 -9.27
N ARG A 51 6.70 6.15 -9.22
CA ARG A 51 5.88 6.15 -8.02
C ARG A 51 4.53 5.52 -8.33
N SER A 52 4.13 4.51 -7.55
CA SER A 52 2.80 3.91 -7.58
C SER A 52 2.09 4.16 -6.26
N THR A 53 0.78 4.34 -6.27
CA THR A 53 0.00 4.66 -5.06
C THR A 53 -1.35 3.97 -5.07
N ILE A 54 -1.73 3.44 -3.91
CA ILE A 54 -3.10 2.98 -3.63
C ILE A 54 -3.70 3.79 -2.49
N ILE A 55 -5.03 3.81 -2.43
CA ILE A 55 -5.81 4.41 -1.34
C ILE A 55 -6.68 3.30 -0.75
N VAL A 56 -6.54 3.07 0.54
CA VAL A 56 -7.29 2.06 1.29
C VAL A 56 -8.22 2.78 2.27
N PRO A 57 -9.54 2.57 2.23
CA PRO A 57 -10.44 3.12 3.23
C PRO A 57 -10.06 2.66 4.64
N PHE A 58 -10.28 3.50 5.65
CA PHE A 58 -9.82 3.21 7.02
C PHE A 58 -10.35 1.88 7.56
N ASN A 59 -11.60 1.54 7.26
CA ASN A 59 -12.26 0.33 7.74
C ASN A 59 -11.62 -0.95 7.19
N ASP A 60 -11.01 -0.90 6.00
CA ASP A 60 -10.44 -2.06 5.31
C ASP A 60 -8.95 -2.25 5.60
N ILE A 61 -8.33 -1.36 6.38
CA ILE A 61 -6.91 -1.50 6.78
C ILE A 61 -6.69 -2.79 7.58
N SER A 62 -7.67 -3.19 8.39
CA SER A 62 -7.63 -4.45 9.16
C SER A 62 -7.42 -5.66 8.26
N TRP A 63 -8.09 -5.71 7.12
CA TRP A 63 -7.93 -6.78 6.14
C TRP A 63 -6.50 -6.85 5.57
N PHE A 64 -5.86 -5.71 5.32
CA PHE A 64 -4.45 -5.68 4.90
C PHE A 64 -3.53 -6.25 6.00
N LEU A 65 -3.82 -5.98 7.28
CA LEU A 65 -3.06 -6.56 8.38
C LEU A 65 -3.24 -8.07 8.45
N ASP A 66 -4.47 -8.57 8.30
CA ASP A 66 -4.76 -10.00 8.26
C ASP A 66 -4.05 -10.68 7.07
N LEU A 67 -4.02 -10.02 5.91
CA LEU A 67 -3.29 -10.49 4.73
C LEU A 67 -1.79 -10.57 5.00
N PHE A 68 -1.19 -9.52 5.58
CA PHE A 68 0.24 -9.56 5.92
C PHE A 68 0.54 -10.61 6.99
N ASN A 69 -0.31 -10.76 8.00
CA ASN A 69 -0.18 -11.82 9.00
C ASN A 69 -0.28 -13.20 8.36
N TYR A 70 -1.19 -13.41 7.42
CA TYR A 70 -1.26 -14.65 6.64
C TYR A 70 0.06 -14.93 5.93
N TYR A 71 0.61 -13.95 5.21
CA TYR A 71 1.89 -14.14 4.50
C TYR A 71 3.10 -14.33 5.41
N VAL A 72 3.12 -13.69 6.59
CA VAL A 72 4.22 -13.82 7.55
C VAL A 72 4.20 -15.15 8.30
N ASN A 73 3.01 -15.70 8.57
CA ASN A 73 2.84 -16.92 9.37
C ASN A 73 2.63 -18.19 8.53
N SER A 74 2.52 -18.07 7.21
CA SER A 74 2.43 -19.23 6.32
C SER A 74 3.83 -19.71 5.95
N ASP A 75 4.04 -21.02 5.92
CA ASP A 75 5.25 -21.60 5.35
C ASP A 75 5.28 -21.34 3.83
N ASP A 76 6.47 -21.22 3.24
CA ASP A 76 6.66 -20.83 1.83
C ASP A 76 5.85 -21.69 0.82
N GLN A 77 5.46 -22.91 1.20
CA GLN A 77 4.67 -23.83 0.36
C GLN A 77 3.14 -23.60 0.41
N ASP A 78 2.63 -22.85 1.40
CA ASP A 78 1.18 -22.68 1.65
C ASP A 78 0.67 -21.26 1.34
N VAL A 79 1.46 -20.49 0.59
CA VAL A 79 1.16 -19.11 0.26
C VAL A 79 0.36 -19.00 -1.04
N PHE A 80 -0.89 -18.53 -0.95
CA PHE A 80 -1.81 -18.41 -2.09
C PHE A 80 -2.16 -16.96 -2.44
N SER A 81 -2.51 -16.71 -3.72
CA SER A 81 -3.09 -15.44 -4.16
C SER A 81 -4.41 -15.16 -3.41
N LYS A 82 -4.67 -13.88 -3.14
CA LYS A 82 -5.88 -13.42 -2.44
C LYS A 82 -6.57 -12.30 -3.23
N GLU A 83 -7.87 -12.18 -3.08
CA GLU A 83 -8.64 -11.07 -3.63
C GLU A 83 -9.21 -10.20 -2.51
N LEU A 84 -9.25 -8.88 -2.75
CA LEU A 84 -9.90 -7.90 -1.90
C LEU A 84 -10.93 -7.14 -2.72
N GLN A 85 -12.20 -7.31 -2.38
CA GLN A 85 -13.26 -6.48 -2.94
C GLN A 85 -13.47 -5.24 -2.07
N LEU A 86 -13.22 -4.05 -2.66
CA LEU A 86 -13.50 -2.74 -2.09
C LEU A 86 -14.55 -2.02 -2.94
N ASP A 87 -15.76 -1.88 -2.42
CA ASP A 87 -16.92 -1.32 -3.13
C ASP A 87 -17.12 -1.98 -4.52
N ILE A 88 -16.79 -1.23 -5.59
CA ILE A 88 -16.90 -1.65 -6.98
C ILE A 88 -15.59 -2.19 -7.57
N LYS A 89 -14.49 -2.20 -6.81
CA LYS A 89 -13.16 -2.61 -7.27
C LYS A 89 -12.75 -3.91 -6.60
N VAL A 90 -12.24 -4.85 -7.39
CA VAL A 90 -11.55 -6.03 -6.88
C VAL A 90 -10.06 -5.85 -7.11
N PHE A 91 -9.29 -6.07 -6.06
CA PHE A 91 -7.84 -6.06 -6.06
C PHE A 91 -7.35 -7.51 -5.98
N TYR A 92 -6.43 -7.88 -6.86
CA TYR A 92 -5.83 -9.20 -6.86
C TYR A 92 -4.42 -9.09 -6.29
N PHE A 93 -4.15 -9.87 -5.25
CA PHE A 93 -2.85 -9.98 -4.61
C PHE A 93 -2.23 -11.29 -5.06
N ASP A 94 -1.45 -11.21 -6.13
CA ASP A 94 -0.85 -12.38 -6.74
C ASP A 94 0.49 -12.71 -6.13
N VAL A 95 0.66 -13.98 -5.75
CA VAL A 95 1.93 -14.51 -5.27
C VAL A 95 2.74 -14.94 -6.49
N GLY A 96 3.96 -14.43 -6.60
CA GLY A 96 4.88 -14.79 -7.67
C GLY A 96 6.30 -14.95 -7.17
N GLU A 97 7.12 -15.63 -7.97
CA GLU A 97 8.55 -15.76 -7.73
C GLU A 97 9.35 -15.16 -8.88
N ASN A 98 10.49 -14.55 -8.56
CA ASN A 98 11.48 -14.16 -9.55
C ASN A 98 12.90 -14.41 -9.02
N ARG A 99 13.93 -14.10 -9.81
CA ARG A 99 15.35 -14.31 -9.43
C ARG A 99 15.79 -13.59 -8.14
N ARG A 100 14.97 -12.67 -7.61
CA ARG A 100 15.20 -11.93 -6.35
C ARG A 100 14.39 -12.49 -5.17
N GLY A 101 13.63 -13.57 -5.36
CA GLY A 101 12.77 -14.19 -4.36
C GLY A 101 11.28 -14.07 -4.68
N ALA A 102 10.46 -14.51 -3.73
CA ALA A 102 9.01 -14.37 -3.76
C ALA A 102 8.57 -12.90 -3.61
N PHE A 103 7.45 -12.56 -4.22
CA PHE A 103 6.85 -11.23 -4.14
C PHE A 103 5.33 -11.30 -4.26
N ILE A 104 4.66 -10.28 -3.72
CA ILE A 104 3.23 -10.05 -3.91
C ILE A 104 3.07 -8.91 -4.93
N SER A 105 2.28 -9.15 -5.96
CA SER A 105 1.84 -8.13 -6.91
C SER A 105 0.43 -7.67 -6.55
N LEU A 106 0.19 -6.36 -6.65
CA LEU A 106 -1.10 -5.70 -6.48
C LEU A 106 -1.37 -4.81 -7.69
#